data_AF-A0A9P5ZKA7-F1
#
_entry.id   AF-A0A9P5ZKA7-F1
#
_cell.length_a   1.000
_cell.length_b   1.000
_cell.length_c   1.000
_cell.angle_alpha   90.00
_cell.angle_beta   90.00
_cell.angle_gamma   90.00
#
_symmetry.space_group_name_H-M   'P 1'
#
loop_
_entity.id
_entity.type
_entity.pdbx_description
1 polymer ?
#
loop_
_entity_poly.entity_id
_entity_poly.type
_entity_poly.pdbx_seq_one_letter_code
_entity_poly.pdbx_strand_id
1 'polypeptide(L)'
;RAYARHKGTILARASTHVGSSLVSFYPGGDTSVPPVPGSIQYIFEGESHCRLAIRRQRSLPASVADPFRHWPHVPITLYSAAMELELEIVELDWVIGHVGHYPYSPELVAIIKVHR
;
A
#
# COMPACT_ATOMS: atom_id res chain seq x y z
N ARG A 1 -8.57 4.16 15.89
CA ARG A 1 -8.73 2.69 16.03
C ARG A 1 -7.40 1.99 15.75
N ALA A 2 -7.16 0.82 16.34
CA ALA A 2 -5.95 0.01 16.08
C ALA A 2 -6.11 -0.92 14.87
N TYR A 3 -7.33 -1.47 14.69
CA TYR A 3 -7.68 -2.39 13.62
C TYR A 3 -8.98 -1.96 12.92
N ALA A 4 -9.14 -2.39 11.67
CA ALA A 4 -10.38 -2.39 10.91
C ALA A 4 -10.56 -3.74 10.22
N ARG A 5 -11.80 -4.16 10.01
CA ARG A 5 -12.13 -5.36 9.22
C ARG A 5 -12.89 -4.94 7.98
N HIS A 6 -12.45 -5.39 6.82
CA HIS A 6 -13.11 -5.12 5.54
C HIS A 6 -13.00 -6.34 4.63
N LYS A 7 -14.12 -6.83 4.08
CA LYS A 7 -14.18 -8.00 3.17
C LYS A 7 -13.37 -9.22 3.65
N GLY A 8 -13.46 -9.54 4.94
CA GLY A 8 -12.72 -10.67 5.55
C GLY A 8 -11.23 -10.41 5.83
N THR A 9 -10.72 -9.24 5.47
CA THR A 9 -9.33 -8.81 5.70
C THR A 9 -9.24 -7.96 6.97
N ILE A 10 -8.21 -8.22 7.78
CA ILE A 10 -7.88 -7.41 8.98
C ILE A 10 -6.80 -6.41 8.60
N LEU A 11 -7.15 -5.14 8.67
CA LEU A 11 -6.25 -4.02 8.47
C LEU A 11 -5.80 -3.49 9.84
N ALA A 12 -4.53 -3.10 9.95
CA ALA A 12 -3.98 -2.51 11.16
C ALA A 12 -3.21 -1.23 10.83
N ARG A 13 -3.10 -0.31 11.79
CA ARG A 13 -2.15 0.79 11.65
C ARG A 13 -0.70 0.29 11.83
N ALA A 14 0.25 0.98 11.21
CA ALA A 14 1.66 0.60 11.18
C ALA A 14 2.27 0.46 12.58
N SER A 15 1.87 1.31 13.52
CA SER A 15 2.36 1.23 14.91
C SER A 15 1.82 0.03 15.69
N THR A 16 0.82 -0.68 15.17
CA THR A 16 0.19 -1.82 15.83
C THR A 16 0.71 -3.12 15.22
N HIS A 17 0.75 -3.21 13.89
CA HIS A 17 1.29 -4.37 13.20
C HIS A 17 1.73 -3.99 11.78
N VAL A 18 3.04 -4.02 11.52
CA VAL A 18 3.62 -3.56 10.25
C VAL A 18 3.10 -4.36 9.04
N GLY A 19 3.07 -5.70 9.12
CA GLY A 19 2.61 -6.52 7.99
C GLY A 19 1.17 -6.19 7.57
N SER A 20 0.24 -6.25 8.51
CA SER A 20 -1.17 -5.89 8.32
C SER A 20 -1.46 -4.41 8.01
N SER A 21 -0.46 -3.52 8.04
CA SER A 21 -0.62 -2.12 7.63
C SER A 21 -0.26 -1.87 6.17
N LEU A 22 0.42 -2.80 5.51
CA LEU A 22 0.88 -2.67 4.14
C LEU A 22 -0.20 -3.16 3.15
N VAL A 23 -0.70 -2.26 2.32
CA VAL A 23 -1.83 -2.52 1.42
C VAL A 23 -1.58 -1.95 0.04
N SER A 24 -2.31 -2.46 -0.95
CA SER A 24 -2.52 -1.80 -2.24
C SER A 24 -3.94 -1.23 -2.32
N PHE A 25 -4.07 -0.04 -2.91
CA PHE A 25 -5.35 0.67 -3.01
C PHE A 25 -5.42 1.56 -4.25
N TYR A 26 -6.62 1.93 -4.66
CA TYR A 26 -6.86 2.90 -5.74
C TYR A 26 -6.72 4.33 -5.22
N PRO A 27 -5.75 5.12 -5.70
CA PRO A 27 -5.55 6.49 -5.23
C PRO A 27 -6.74 7.36 -5.62
N GLY A 28 -7.26 8.15 -4.67
CA GLY A 28 -8.47 8.94 -4.84
C GLY A 28 -9.74 8.13 -5.18
N GLY A 29 -9.69 6.80 -5.05
CA GLY A 29 -10.76 5.91 -5.48
C GLY A 29 -10.87 5.76 -7.00
N ASP A 30 -9.91 6.26 -7.78
CA ASP A 30 -9.91 6.17 -9.23
C ASP A 30 -9.49 4.76 -9.68
N THR A 31 -10.46 3.99 -10.19
CA THR A 31 -10.23 2.64 -10.70
C THR A 31 -9.68 2.61 -12.13
N SER A 32 -9.57 3.76 -12.79
CA SER A 32 -8.96 3.87 -14.13
C SER A 32 -7.43 3.87 -14.08
N VAL A 33 -6.84 4.14 -12.90
CA VAL A 33 -5.40 4.12 -12.68
C VAL A 33 -4.94 2.87 -11.92
N PRO A 34 -3.69 2.42 -12.11
CA PRO A 34 -3.16 1.29 -11.37
C PRO A 34 -3.16 1.53 -9.86
N PRO A 35 -3.48 0.50 -9.05
CA PRO A 35 -3.41 0.62 -7.60
C PRO A 35 -1.97 0.76 -7.13
N VAL A 36 -1.82 1.50 -6.03
CA VAL A 36 -0.52 1.87 -5.48
C VAL A 36 -0.34 1.26 -4.09
N PRO A 37 0.89 0.87 -3.71
CA PRO A 37 1.16 0.38 -2.38
C PRO A 37 1.28 1.53 -1.38
N GLY A 38 0.94 1.25 -0.13
CA GLY A 38 1.12 2.17 0.98
C GLY A 38 0.99 1.51 2.34
N SER A 39 1.28 2.28 3.39
CA SER A 39 1.20 1.85 4.77
C SER A 39 0.17 2.67 5.54
N ILE A 40 -0.79 1.98 6.16
CA ILE A 40 -1.85 2.57 6.99
C ILE A 40 -1.21 3.19 8.23
N GLN A 41 -1.26 4.51 8.36
CA GLN A 41 -0.75 5.21 9.55
C GLN A 41 -1.83 5.38 10.62
N TYR A 42 -3.06 5.64 10.18
CA TYR A 42 -4.20 5.84 11.06
C TYR A 42 -5.45 5.17 10.51
N ILE A 43 -6.30 4.74 11.45
CA ILE A 43 -7.64 4.21 11.19
C ILE A 43 -8.59 5.03 12.05
N PHE A 44 -9.56 5.67 11.44
CA PHE A 44 -10.50 6.56 12.13
C PHE A 44 -11.92 6.41 11.57
N GLU A 45 -12.89 6.88 12.33
CA GLU A 45 -14.27 6.97 11.90
C GLU A 45 -14.48 8.32 11.23
N GLY A 46 -14.97 8.31 9.98
CA GLY A 46 -15.59 9.49 9.38
C GLY A 46 -17.07 9.59 9.76
N GLU A 47 -17.77 10.56 9.18
CA GLU A 47 -19.17 10.84 9.51
C GLU A 47 -20.12 9.65 9.25
N SER A 48 -19.82 8.79 8.27
CA SER A 48 -20.67 7.66 7.90
C SER A 48 -19.96 6.30 7.80
N HIS A 49 -18.63 6.27 7.73
CA HIS A 49 -17.87 5.03 7.58
C HIS A 49 -16.43 5.16 8.08
N CYS A 50 -15.79 4.02 8.32
CA CYS A 50 -14.38 3.95 8.72
C CYS A 50 -13.47 4.31 7.52
N ARG A 51 -12.49 5.16 7.78
CA ARG A 51 -11.49 5.65 6.83
C ARG A 51 -10.08 5.33 7.29
N LEU A 52 -9.17 5.33 6.33
CA LEU A 52 -7.74 5.11 6.53
C LEU A 52 -6.98 6.38 6.15
N ALA A 53 -5.93 6.70 6.90
CA ALA A 53 -4.90 7.63 6.44
C ALA A 53 -3.66 6.80 6.08
N ILE A 54 -3.30 6.81 4.80
CA ILE A 54 -2.23 5.97 4.25
C ILE A 54 -1.09 6.85 3.76
N ARG A 55 0.16 6.46 4.08
CA ARG A 55 1.33 6.99 3.36
C ARG A 55 1.64 6.08 2.18
N ARG A 56 1.71 6.64 0.98
CA ARG A 56 2.06 5.89 -0.23
C ARG A 56 3.52 5.52 -0.21
N GLN A 57 3.84 4.36 -0.78
CA GLN A 57 5.22 4.07 -1.14
C GLN A 57 5.64 5.02 -2.26
N ARG A 58 6.82 5.65 -2.12
CA ARG A 58 7.33 6.53 -3.18
C ARG A 58 7.66 5.72 -4.42
N SER A 59 7.29 6.27 -5.57
CA SER A 59 7.61 5.68 -6.88
C SER A 59 9.11 5.45 -7.04
N LEU A 60 9.45 4.45 -7.86
CA LEU A 60 10.85 4.20 -8.23
C LEU A 60 11.46 5.46 -8.87
N PRO A 61 12.68 5.89 -8.46
CA PRO A 61 13.35 7.01 -9.12
C PRO A 61 13.55 6.73 -10.61
N ALA A 62 13.36 7.74 -11.46
CA ALA A 62 13.44 7.59 -12.91
C ALA A 62 14.83 7.11 -13.42
N SER A 63 15.87 7.29 -12.62
CA SER A 63 17.23 6.80 -12.89
C SER A 63 17.42 5.30 -12.63
N VAL A 64 16.45 4.63 -12.00
CA VAL A 64 16.53 3.22 -11.62
C VAL A 64 15.54 2.41 -12.46
N ALA A 65 16.03 1.38 -13.14
CA ALA A 65 15.19 0.45 -13.86
C ALA A 65 14.62 -0.61 -12.91
N ASP A 66 13.32 -0.88 -13.00
CA ASP A 66 12.72 -2.04 -12.34
C ASP A 66 13.16 -3.32 -13.08
N PRO A 67 13.92 -4.24 -12.46
CA PRO A 67 14.32 -5.49 -13.11
C PRO A 67 13.11 -6.40 -13.37
N PHE A 68 12.08 -6.36 -12.52
CA PHE A 68 10.89 -7.23 -12.59
C PHE A 68 9.99 -6.93 -13.79
N ARG A 69 10.16 -5.75 -14.42
CA ARG A 69 9.40 -5.36 -15.62
C ARG A 69 9.51 -6.35 -16.78
N HIS A 70 10.60 -7.13 -16.84
CA HIS A 70 10.85 -8.12 -17.89
C HIS A 70 10.04 -9.41 -17.69
N TRP A 71 9.52 -9.62 -16.46
CA TRP A 71 8.73 -10.79 -16.10
C TRP A 71 7.34 -10.36 -15.63
N PRO A 72 6.44 -9.93 -16.54
CA PRO A 72 5.13 -9.38 -16.18
C PRO A 72 4.20 -10.37 -15.46
N HIS A 73 4.50 -11.67 -15.51
CA HIS A 73 3.79 -12.71 -14.78
C HIS A 73 4.20 -12.80 -13.30
N VAL A 74 5.31 -12.16 -12.92
CA VAL A 74 5.75 -12.07 -11.52
C VAL A 74 5.08 -10.85 -10.89
N PRO A 75 4.28 -11.01 -9.83
CA PRO A 75 3.50 -9.92 -9.23
C PRO A 75 4.34 -9.02 -8.33
N ILE A 76 5.56 -8.68 -8.79
CA ILE A 76 6.54 -7.89 -8.05
C ILE A 76 6.81 -6.61 -8.82
N THR A 77 6.89 -5.50 -8.10
CA THR A 77 7.26 -4.19 -8.66
C THR A 77 8.19 -3.50 -7.69
N LEU A 78 9.24 -2.86 -8.22
CA LEU A 78 10.23 -2.16 -7.41
C LEU A 78 9.78 -0.72 -7.13
N TYR A 79 9.95 -0.29 -5.90
CA TYR A 79 9.66 1.06 -5.42
C TYR A 79 10.85 1.62 -4.64
N SER A 80 10.86 2.93 -4.39
CA SER A 80 11.76 3.49 -3.39
C SER A 80 11.37 2.94 -2.01
N ALA A 81 12.34 2.62 -1.15
CA ALA A 81 12.11 2.25 0.25
C ALA A 81 11.51 3.42 1.06
N ALA A 82 11.64 4.66 0.57
CA ALA A 82 11.00 5.82 1.19
C ALA A 82 9.48 5.81 0.95
N MET A 83 8.74 6.30 1.95
CA MET A 83 7.32 6.60 1.83
C MET A 83 7.15 8.09 1.50
N GLU A 84 6.02 8.44 0.89
CA GLU A 84 5.63 9.83 0.75
C GLU A 84 5.35 10.47 2.11
N LEU A 85 5.57 11.78 2.18
CA LEU A 85 5.38 12.56 3.41
C LEU A 85 3.89 12.75 3.72
N GLU A 86 3.12 13.00 2.66
CA GLU A 86 1.69 13.29 2.74
C GLU A 86 0.87 12.03 3.03
N LEU A 87 -0.22 12.25 3.76
CA LEU A 87 -1.23 11.23 4.03
C LEU A 87 -2.36 11.38 3.04
N GLU A 88 -2.76 10.26 2.45
CA GLU A 88 -3.96 10.16 1.64
C GLU A 88 -5.09 9.57 2.49
N ILE A 89 -6.27 10.19 2.43
CA ILE A 89 -7.46 9.64 3.05
C ILE A 89 -8.10 8.65 2.08
N VAL A 90 -8.21 7.40 2.52
CA VAL A 90 -8.60 6.27 1.69
C VAL A 90 -9.81 5.57 2.30
N GLU A 91 -10.81 5.33 1.47
CA GLU A 91 -11.98 4.54 1.83
C GLU A 91 -11.64 3.05 1.85
N LEU A 92 -12.31 2.30 2.74
CA LEU A 92 -12.07 0.85 2.85
C LEU A 92 -12.31 0.12 1.51
N ASP A 93 -13.31 0.54 0.74
CA ASP A 93 -13.64 -0.05 -0.56
C ASP A 93 -12.60 0.22 -1.64
N TRP A 94 -11.71 1.20 -1.45
CA TRP A 94 -10.61 1.48 -2.37
C TRP A 94 -9.42 0.56 -2.14
N VAL A 95 -9.36 -0.11 -0.98
CA VAL A 95 -8.31 -1.07 -0.65
C VAL A 95 -8.57 -2.39 -1.36
N ILE A 96 -7.57 -2.85 -2.11
CA ILE A 96 -7.62 -4.10 -2.84
C ILE A 96 -7.23 -5.27 -1.92
N GLY A 97 -6.16 -5.09 -1.15
CA GLY A 97 -5.64 -6.13 -0.27
C GLY A 97 -4.24 -5.83 0.25
N HIS A 98 -3.69 -6.77 1.01
CA HIS A 98 -2.33 -6.67 1.54
C HIS A 98 -1.27 -6.82 0.47
N VAL A 99 -0.12 -6.21 0.73
CA VAL A 99 1.09 -6.41 -0.06
C VAL A 99 2.24 -6.90 0.81
N GLY A 100 3.11 -7.71 0.23
CA GLY A 100 4.41 -8.02 0.80
C GLY A 100 5.39 -6.89 0.53
N HIS A 101 6.29 -6.64 1.48
CA HIS A 101 7.30 -5.60 1.42
C HIS A 101 8.66 -6.22 1.70
N TYR A 102 9.43 -6.50 0.63
CA TYR A 102 10.73 -7.15 0.72
C TYR A 102 11.86 -6.12 0.56
N PRO A 103 12.76 -5.96 1.54
CA PRO A 103 13.88 -5.03 1.44
C PRO A 103 14.85 -5.50 0.34
N TYR A 104 14.91 -4.77 -0.77
CA TYR A 104 15.76 -5.11 -1.92
C TYR A 104 17.15 -4.48 -1.77
N SER A 105 17.20 -3.22 -1.37
CA SER A 105 18.40 -2.47 -0.96
C SER A 105 18.01 -1.44 0.12
N PRO A 106 18.96 -0.67 0.70
CA PRO A 106 18.62 0.41 1.63
C PRO A 106 17.68 1.47 1.04
N GLU A 107 17.72 1.69 -0.28
CA GLU A 107 16.95 2.71 -0.99
C GLU A 107 15.74 2.14 -1.73
N LEU A 108 15.63 0.81 -1.87
CA LEU A 108 14.67 0.15 -2.74
C LEU A 108 13.94 -0.99 -2.02
N VAL A 109 12.65 -1.11 -2.32
CA VAL A 109 11.80 -2.19 -1.83
C VAL A 109 11.11 -2.88 -3.00
N ALA A 110 11.11 -4.21 -2.97
CA ALA A 110 10.26 -5.02 -3.82
C ALA A 110 8.88 -5.19 -3.17
N ILE A 111 7.85 -4.66 -3.82
CA ILE A 111 6.46 -4.81 -3.40
C ILE A 111 5.88 -6.03 -4.11
N ILE A 112 5.37 -6.98 -3.33
CA ILE A 112 4.82 -8.24 -3.79
C ILE A 112 3.29 -8.16 -3.65
N LYS A 113 2.54 -8.21 -4.75
CA LYS A 113 1.09 -8.26 -4.68
C LYS A 113 0.67 -9.65 -4.18
N VAL A 114 0.00 -9.68 -3.03
CA VAL A 114 -0.53 -10.92 -2.47
C VAL A 114 -1.94 -11.09 -3.00
N HIS A 115 -2.10 -11.87 -4.06
CA HIS A 115 -3.43 -12.26 -4.52
C HIS A 115 -4.06 -13.19 -3.49
N ARG A 116 -5.28 -12.87 -3.07
CA ARG A 116 -6.20 -13.84 -2.45
C ARG A 116 -7.23 -14.24 -3.48
#